data_AF-A0A519UIW0-F1
#
_entry.id   AF-A0A519UIW0-F1
#
_cell.length_a   1.000
_cell.length_b   1.000
_cell.length_c   1.000
_cell.angle_alpha   90.00
_cell.angle_beta   90.00
_cell.angle_gamma   90.00
#
_symmetry.space_group_name_H-M   'P 1'
#
loop_
_entity.id
_entity.type
_entity.pdbx_description
1 polymer ?
#
loop_
_entity_poly.entity_id
_entity_poly.type
_entity_poly.pdbx_seq_one_letter_code
_entity_poly.pdbx_strand_id
1 'polypeptide(L)'
;MADLFNEMTFEQAFDKFIKGKTVVGFGFRKPDPVKLSNGFLAYPCGYYTLYDNGFKLITFGSSLGTSTLQDIWVLDTNDIPVGYKDQTEVE
;
A
#
# COMPACT_ATOMS: atom_id res chain seq x y z
N MET A 1 -3.34 20.83 -8.94
CA MET A 1 -3.80 19.96 -7.84
C MET A 1 -3.86 18.50 -8.32
N ALA A 2 -2.81 18.03 -9.00
CA ALA A 2 -2.76 16.69 -9.58
C ALA A 2 -1.30 16.37 -9.86
N ASP A 3 -0.51 16.26 -8.81
CA ASP A 3 0.85 15.76 -8.95
C ASP A 3 1.30 15.22 -7.59
N LEU A 4 1.71 13.94 -7.62
CA LEU A 4 2.67 13.31 -6.70
C LEU A 4 2.15 12.53 -5.46
N PHE A 5 0.96 11.90 -5.48
CA PHE A 5 0.68 10.80 -4.52
C PHE A 5 0.68 9.42 -5.17
N ASN A 6 0.10 9.27 -6.35
CA ASN A 6 0.19 8.09 -7.21
C ASN A 6 -0.14 8.55 -8.64
N GLU A 7 0.57 8.06 -9.67
CA GLU A 7 0.11 8.22 -11.06
C GLU A 7 -1.21 7.43 -11.32
N MET A 8 -1.67 6.64 -10.34
CA MET A 8 -2.79 5.71 -10.48
C MET A 8 -3.63 5.58 -9.20
N THR A 9 -4.92 5.29 -9.33
CA THR A 9 -5.79 4.94 -8.20
C THR A 9 -5.41 3.58 -7.62
N PHE A 10 -5.92 3.25 -6.41
CA PHE A 10 -5.76 1.90 -5.86
C PHE A 10 -6.25 0.82 -6.84
N GLU A 11 -7.44 1.02 -7.42
CA GLU A 11 -8.03 0.06 -8.35
C GLU A 11 -7.15 -0.15 -9.58
N GLN A 12 -6.58 0.92 -10.13
CA GLN A 12 -5.64 0.86 -11.25
C GLN A 12 -4.35 0.11 -10.86
N ALA A 13 -3.78 0.39 -9.68
CA ALA A 13 -2.60 -0.31 -9.18
C ALA A 13 -2.89 -1.79 -8.93
N PHE A 14 -4.04 -2.10 -8.33
CA PHE A 14 -4.48 -3.46 -8.03
C PHE A 14 -4.67 -4.27 -9.31
N ASP A 15 -5.44 -3.76 -10.27
CA ASP A 15 -5.67 -4.45 -11.55
C ASP A 15 -4.35 -4.67 -12.33
N LYS A 16 -3.42 -3.72 -12.25
CA LYS A 16 -2.14 -3.80 -12.99
C LYS A 16 -1.11 -4.72 -12.33
N PHE A 17 -0.98 -4.67 -11.00
CA PHE A 17 0.15 -5.28 -10.30
C PHE A 17 -0.21 -6.41 -9.35
N ILE A 18 -1.49 -6.58 -9.01
CA ILE A 18 -1.92 -7.57 -8.01
C ILE A 18 -2.83 -8.63 -8.64
N LYS A 19 -3.82 -8.20 -9.42
CA LYS A 19 -4.80 -9.08 -10.03
C LYS A 19 -4.14 -10.05 -11.01
N GLY A 20 -4.42 -11.34 -10.84
CA GLY A 20 -3.87 -12.40 -11.68
C GLY A 20 -2.39 -12.70 -11.44
N LYS A 21 -1.75 -12.11 -10.42
CA LYS A 21 -0.38 -12.45 -10.01
C LYS A 21 -0.36 -13.58 -9.00
N THR A 22 0.70 -14.37 -9.04
CA THR A 22 0.88 -15.48 -8.10
C THR A 22 1.42 -14.98 -6.77
N VAL A 23 0.81 -15.43 -5.67
CA VAL A 23 1.31 -15.17 -4.33
C VAL A 23 2.55 -16.02 -4.07
N VAL A 24 3.65 -15.39 -3.65
CA VAL A 24 4.93 -16.05 -3.39
C VAL A 24 5.41 -15.90 -1.94
N GLY A 25 4.72 -15.08 -1.13
CA GLY A 25 5.06 -14.95 0.28
C GLY A 25 4.12 -14.05 1.06
N PHE A 26 4.34 -14.04 2.36
CA PHE A 26 3.64 -13.19 3.32
C PHE A 26 4.66 -12.57 4.28
N GLY A 27 4.32 -11.44 4.88
CA GLY A 27 5.17 -10.84 5.90
C GLY A 27 4.50 -9.69 6.63
N PHE A 28 5.27 -9.01 7.46
CA PHE A 28 4.83 -7.82 8.19
C PHE A 28 5.79 -6.67 7.93
N ARG A 29 5.22 -5.51 7.61
CA ARG A 29 5.95 -4.26 7.42
C ARG A 29 5.75 -3.36 8.63
N LYS A 30 6.87 -2.92 9.23
CA LYS A 30 6.88 -1.92 10.31
C LYS A 30 6.51 -0.53 9.76
N PRO A 31 6.05 0.41 10.61
CA PRO A 31 5.69 1.77 10.20
C PRO A 31 6.93 2.62 9.88
N ASP A 32 7.66 2.24 8.84
CA ASP A 32 8.83 2.95 8.36
C ASP A 32 8.39 4.04 7.36
N PRO A 33 8.80 5.30 7.56
CA PRO A 33 8.38 6.41 6.70
C PRO A 33 8.93 6.24 5.29
N VAL A 34 8.05 6.42 4.30
CA VAL A 34 8.41 6.49 2.89
C VAL A 34 8.21 7.92 2.40
N LYS A 35 9.27 8.53 1.88
CA LYS A 35 9.18 9.82 1.23
C LYS A 35 8.56 9.64 -0.15
N LEU A 36 7.38 10.21 -0.32
CA LEU A 36 6.70 10.26 -1.60
C LEU A 36 7.30 11.36 -2.48
N SER A 37 6.99 11.28 -3.77
CA SER A 37 7.46 12.23 -4.76
C SER A 37 6.94 13.66 -4.53
N ASN A 38 5.80 13.82 -3.83
CA ASN A 38 5.24 15.13 -3.43
C ASN A 38 5.97 15.74 -2.23
N GLY A 39 6.96 15.04 -1.66
CA GLY A 39 7.66 15.45 -0.46
C GLY A 39 6.92 15.13 0.85
N PHE A 40 5.71 14.57 0.80
CA PHE A 40 5.01 14.06 1.98
C PHE A 40 5.57 12.69 2.39
N LEU A 41 5.32 12.32 3.65
CA LEU A 41 5.66 11.01 4.20
C LEU A 41 4.41 10.14 4.24
N ALA A 42 4.51 8.93 3.69
CA ALA A 42 3.55 7.86 3.91
C ALA A 42 4.11 6.85 4.92
N TYR A 43 3.22 6.19 5.65
CA TYR A 43 3.58 5.18 6.64
C TYR A 43 2.89 3.83 6.35
N PRO A 44 3.10 3.25 5.15
CA PRO A 44 2.54 1.94 4.82
C PRO A 44 3.07 0.89 5.79
N CYS A 45 2.17 0.28 6.57
CA CYS A 45 2.52 -0.70 7.58
C CYS A 45 1.43 -1.76 7.72
N GLY A 46 1.78 -2.92 8.26
CA GLY A 46 0.85 -4.03 8.45
C GLY A 46 1.27 -5.32 7.75
N TYR A 47 0.37 -6.29 7.76
CA TYR A 47 0.60 -7.56 7.07
C TYR A 47 0.49 -7.37 5.57
N TYR A 48 1.44 -7.97 4.84
CA TYR A 48 1.45 -7.92 3.38
C TYR A 48 1.45 -9.32 2.76
N THR A 49 0.90 -9.36 1.54
CA THR A 49 1.05 -10.45 0.59
C THR A 49 2.07 -10.02 -0.48
N LEU A 50 3.09 -10.84 -0.71
CA LEU A 50 4.10 -10.63 -1.75
C LEU A 50 3.73 -11.43 -3.00
N TYR A 51 3.82 -10.77 -4.16
CA TYR A 51 3.53 -11.36 -5.45
C TYR A 51 4.80 -11.62 -6.26
N ASP A 52 4.72 -12.50 -7.25
CA ASP A 52 5.82 -12.94 -8.11
C ASP A 52 6.53 -11.82 -8.87
N ASN A 53 5.83 -10.73 -9.17
CA ASN A 53 6.38 -9.50 -9.75
C ASN A 53 7.09 -8.61 -8.72
N GLY A 54 7.17 -9.03 -7.45
CA GLY A 54 7.81 -8.32 -6.35
C GLY A 54 6.95 -7.22 -5.71
N PHE A 55 5.72 -7.00 -6.19
CA PHE A 55 4.80 -6.04 -5.60
C PHE A 55 4.16 -6.62 -4.34
N LYS A 56 3.75 -5.74 -3.42
CA LYS A 56 3.12 -6.12 -2.16
C LYS A 56 1.75 -5.50 -2.02
N LEU A 57 0.80 -6.24 -1.45
CA LEU A 57 -0.52 -5.74 -1.05
C LEU A 57 -0.62 -5.77 0.47
N ILE A 58 -0.99 -4.65 1.08
CA ILE A 58 -1.38 -4.57 2.50
C ILE A 58 -2.89 -4.33 2.54
N THR A 59 -3.65 -5.21 3.20
CA THR A 59 -5.12 -5.11 3.30
C THR A 59 -5.62 -4.76 4.71
N PHE A 60 -4.72 -4.74 5.70
CA PHE A 60 -4.99 -4.33 7.07
C PHE A 60 -3.80 -3.52 7.59
N GLY A 61 -3.93 -2.20 7.65
CA GLY A 61 -3.01 -1.37 8.40
C GLY A 61 -3.09 -1.76 9.88
N SER A 62 -1.96 -2.15 10.46
CA SER A 62 -1.91 -2.49 11.88
C SER A 62 -2.25 -1.25 12.70
N SER A 63 -3.03 -1.41 13.78
CA SER A 63 -3.19 -0.34 14.77
C SER A 63 -1.85 -0.08 15.47
N LEU A 64 -1.41 1.17 15.45
CA LEU A 64 -0.41 1.68 16.39
C LEU A 64 -1.17 2.51 17.44
N GLY A 65 -1.51 1.89 18.57
CA GLY A 65 -2.22 2.56 19.65
C GLY A 65 -3.69 2.88 19.32
N THR A 66 -4.11 4.12 19.52
CA THR A 66 -5.52 4.58 19.40
C THR A 66 -5.99 4.87 17.99
N SER A 67 -5.12 4.79 16.98
CA SER A 67 -5.45 5.10 15.59
C SER A 67 -5.55 3.82 14.79
N THR A 68 -6.78 3.39 14.52
CA THR A 68 -7.07 2.33 13.56
C THR A 68 -6.83 2.89 12.16
N LEU A 69 -5.63 2.72 11.61
CA LEU A 69 -5.34 3.06 10.22
C LEU A 69 -5.80 1.89 9.36
N GLN A 70 -7.07 1.92 8.92
CA GLN A 70 -7.61 0.90 8.03
C GLN A 70 -7.19 1.20 6.58
N ASP A 71 -5.89 1.22 6.33
CA ASP A 71 -5.35 1.61 5.03
C ASP A 71 -5.02 0.39 4.18
N ILE A 72 -5.38 0.44 2.90
CA ILE A 72 -4.96 -0.53 1.89
C ILE A 72 -3.87 0.08 1.03
N TRP A 73 -2.76 -0.65 0.89
CA TRP A 73 -1.61 -0.20 0.10
C TRP A 73 -1.25 -1.22 -0.98
N VAL A 74 -0.95 -0.72 -2.17
CA VAL A 74 -0.15 -1.43 -3.16
C VAL A 74 1.24 -0.81 -3.16
N LEU A 75 2.26 -1.62 -2.93
CA LEU A 75 3.65 -1.21 -2.85
C LEU A 75 4.45 -1.82 -4.00
N ASP A 76 5.37 -1.04 -4.54
CA ASP A 76 6.33 -1.54 -5.52
C ASP A 76 7.42 -2.44 -4.88
N THR A 77 8.37 -2.86 -5.70
CA THR A 77 9.49 -3.71 -5.27
C THR A 77 10.42 -3.05 -4.25
N ASN A 78 10.37 -1.71 -4.14
CA ASN A 78 11.16 -0.89 -3.22
C ASN A 78 10.34 -0.38 -2.04
N ASP A 79 9.15 -0.96 -1.80
CA ASP A 79 8.27 -0.57 -0.70
C ASP A 79 7.71 0.86 -0.81
N ILE A 80 7.67 1.42 -2.02
CA ILE A 80 7.08 2.73 -2.31
C ILE A 80 5.60 2.55 -2.68
N PRO A 81 4.67 3.30 -2.06
CA PRO A 81 3.26 3.30 -2.46
C PRO A 81 3.07 3.65 -3.94
N VAL A 82 2.31 2.81 -4.64
CA VAL A 82 1.83 3.04 -6.01
C VAL A 82 0.31 2.99 -6.10
N GLY A 83 -0.37 2.56 -5.04
CA GLY A 83 -1.82 2.61 -4.89
C GLY A 83 -2.19 2.69 -3.42
N TYR A 84 -3.20 3.49 -3.10
CA TYR A 84 -3.67 3.71 -1.73
C TYR A 84 -5.19 3.83 -1.70
N LYS A 85 -5.82 3.21 -0.70
CA LYS A 85 -7.23 3.37 -0.40
C LYS A 85 -7.44 3.39 1.11
N ASP A 86 -8.13 4.42 1.58
CA ASP A 86 -8.61 4.50 2.96
C ASP A 86 -9.89 3.63 3.09
N GLN A 87 -9.93 2.70 4.05
CA GLN A 87 -11.14 1.89 4.29
C GLN A 87 -12.18 2.60 5.15
N THR A 88 -11.93 3.81 5.66
CA THR A 88 -12.93 4.56 6.44
C THR A 88 -14.15 5.02 5.62
N GLU A 89 -14.08 4.93 4.29
CA GLU A 89 -15.18 5.30 3.37
C GLU A 89 -16.12 4.13 3.01
N VAL A 90 -16.05 2.98 3.70
CA VAL A 90 -16.97 1.85 3.49
C VAL A 90 -18.09 1.90 4.53
N GLU A 91 -19.14 2.70 4.25
CA GLU A 91 -20.51 2.53 4.81
C GLU A 91 -21.39 1.72 3.84
#